data_AF-A0AAW0QDI9-F1
#
_entry.id   AF-A0AAW0QDI9-F1
#
_cell.length_a   1.000
_cell.length_b   1.000
_cell.length_c   1.000
_cell.angle_alpha   90.00
_cell.angle_beta   90.00
_cell.angle_gamma   90.00
#
_symmetry.space_group_name_H-M   'P 1'
#
loop_
_entity.id
_entity.type
_entity.pdbx_description
1 polymer ?
#
loop_
_entity_poly.entity_id
_entity_poly.type
_entity_poly.pdbx_seq_one_letter_code
_entity_poly.pdbx_strand_id
1 'polypeptide(L)'
;MKLRHMFHRYVCDFVHTHLLPHALAREAAGEAPRSAREQFAQPGLEFLDVPLAYRARGLRVVAGIPYAGLDAFHELILMDEMARLPSCVAIALTGTSNVGAVPVVHAGTEEQKRRWLPGLFT
;
A
#
# COMPACT_ATOMS: atom_id res chain seq x y z
N MET A 1 -3.57 20.21 -3.73
CA MET A 1 -2.20 20.51 -3.24
C MET A 1 -2.00 20.20 -1.74
N LYS A 2 -2.88 20.62 -0.81
CA LYS A 2 -2.75 20.31 0.64
C LYS A 2 -2.80 18.80 0.98
N LEU A 3 -3.72 18.03 0.39
CA LEU A 3 -3.85 16.58 0.67
C LEU A 3 -2.59 15.80 0.32
N ARG A 4 -2.01 16.03 -0.87
CA ARG A 4 -0.77 15.37 -1.31
C ARG A 4 0.42 15.64 -0.38
N HIS A 5 0.55 16.85 0.16
CA HIS A 5 1.61 17.16 1.14
C HIS A 5 1.41 16.43 2.47
N MET A 6 0.16 16.33 2.96
CA MET A 6 -0.14 15.56 4.16
C MET A 6 0.15 14.08 3.96
N PHE A 7 -0.27 13.53 2.82
CA PHE A 7 0.01 12.15 2.45
C PHE A 7 1.52 11.88 2.35
N HIS A 8 2.26 12.73 1.64
CA HIS A 8 3.71 12.64 1.56
C HIS A 8 4.38 12.63 2.92
N ARG A 9 4.01 13.56 3.81
CA ARG A 9 4.58 13.59 5.17
C ARG A 9 4.29 12.30 5.92
N TYR A 10 3.07 11.80 5.85
CA TYR A 10 2.68 10.55 6.48
C TYR A 10 3.49 9.35 5.96
N VAL A 11 3.64 9.23 4.63
CA VAL A 11 4.42 8.14 4.03
C VAL A 11 5.89 8.26 4.42
N CYS A 12 6.48 9.45 4.37
CA CYS A 12 7.86 9.69 4.76
C CYS A 12 8.10 9.27 6.22
N ASP A 13 7.24 9.74 7.14
CA ASP A 13 7.31 9.39 8.56
C ASP A 13 7.19 7.87 8.76
N PHE A 14 6.28 7.22 8.03
CA PHE A 14 6.10 5.77 8.09
C PHE A 14 7.33 5.01 7.60
N VAL A 15 7.89 5.40 6.44
CA VAL A 15 9.08 4.79 5.85
C VAL A 15 10.27 4.93 6.80
N HIS A 16 10.52 6.13 7.30
CA HIS A 16 11.64 6.42 8.22
C HIS A 16 11.50 5.67 9.56
N THR A 17 10.29 5.53 10.08
CA THR A 17 10.05 4.94 11.40
C THR A 17 9.97 3.41 11.36
N HIS A 18 9.35 2.85 10.31
CA HIS A 18 8.94 1.44 10.31
C HIS A 18 9.63 0.57 9.26
N LEU A 19 10.18 1.16 8.19
CA LEU A 19 10.77 0.40 7.09
C LEU A 19 12.29 0.55 7.06
N LEU A 20 12.79 1.78 7.05
CA LEU A 20 14.21 2.09 6.90
C LEU A 20 15.10 1.40 7.95
N PRO A 21 14.75 1.34 9.26
CA PRO A 21 15.58 0.68 10.27
C PRO A 21 15.77 -0.83 10.04
N HIS A 22 14.92 -1.45 9.24
CA HIS A 22 14.91 -2.90 8.99
C HIS A 22 15.30 -3.26 7.55
N ALA A 23 15.51 -2.28 6.66
CA ALA A 23 15.66 -2.49 5.22
C ALA A 23 16.82 -3.45 4.89
N LEU A 24 18.03 -3.17 5.37
CA LEU A 24 19.22 -3.99 5.06
C LEU A 24 19.14 -5.40 5.67
N ALA A 25 18.56 -5.54 6.87
CA ALA A 25 18.40 -6.84 7.50
C ALA A 25 17.41 -7.73 6.72
N ARG A 26 16.30 -7.14 6.25
CA ARG A 26 15.31 -7.84 5.41
C ARG A 26 15.87 -8.17 4.03
N GLU A 27 16.66 -7.27 3.45
CA GLU A 27 17.37 -7.53 2.19
C GLU A 27 18.31 -8.74 2.33
N ALA A 28 19.13 -8.76 3.38
CA ALA A 28 20.04 -9.87 3.65
C ALA A 28 19.30 -11.21 3.89
N ALA A 29 18.12 -11.16 4.51
CA ALA A 29 17.26 -12.33 4.71
C ALA A 29 16.49 -12.74 3.44
N GLY A 30 16.37 -11.84 2.45
CA GLY A 30 15.61 -12.04 1.22
C GLY A 30 14.09 -12.05 1.39
N GLU A 31 13.55 -11.59 2.53
CA GLU A 31 12.11 -11.65 2.80
C GLU A 31 11.53 -10.49 3.62
N ALA A 32 10.27 -10.15 3.31
CA ALA A 32 9.45 -9.27 4.13
C ALA A 32 8.59 -10.12 5.08
N PRO A 33 8.86 -10.09 6.40
CA PRO A 33 8.14 -10.92 7.36
C PRO A 33 6.66 -10.56 7.38
N ARG A 34 5.81 -11.52 7.77
CA ARG A 34 4.34 -11.32 7.80
C ARG A 34 3.95 -10.11 8.65
N SER A 35 4.61 -9.89 9.78
CA SER A 35 4.39 -8.72 10.63
C SER A 35 4.64 -7.38 9.92
N ALA A 36 5.63 -7.31 9.03
CA ALA A 36 5.89 -6.11 8.23
C ALA A 36 4.80 -5.87 7.18
N ARG A 37 4.29 -6.95 6.57
CA ARG A 37 3.15 -6.89 5.63
C ARG A 37 1.89 -6.41 6.35
N GLU A 38 1.57 -6.98 7.51
CA GLU A 38 0.43 -6.55 8.33
C GLU A 38 0.56 -5.09 8.78
N GLN A 39 1.77 -4.67 9.20
CA GLN A 39 2.04 -3.28 9.59
C GLN A 39 1.86 -2.30 8.43
N PHE A 40 2.18 -2.70 7.20
CA PHE A 40 1.97 -1.91 6.00
C PHE A 40 0.48 -1.87 5.57
N ALA A 41 -0.23 -2.99 5.76
CA ALA A 41 -1.63 -3.15 5.44
C ALA A 41 -2.57 -2.34 6.34
N GLN A 42 -2.33 -2.40 7.66
CA GLN A 42 -3.17 -1.77 8.68
C GLN A 42 -3.48 -0.28 8.46
N PRO A 43 -2.51 0.60 8.13
CA PRO A 43 -2.80 2.01 7.87
C PRO A 43 -3.51 2.26 6.54
N GLY A 44 -3.65 1.24 5.68
CA GLY A 44 -4.25 1.36 4.36
C GLY A 44 -3.32 1.98 3.32
N LEU A 45 -2.00 1.89 3.52
CA LEU A 45 -1.00 2.33 2.53
C LEU A 45 -0.98 1.41 1.30
N GLU A 46 -1.47 0.19 1.44
CA GLU A 46 -1.66 -0.73 0.33
C GLU A 46 -2.95 -0.45 -0.46
N PHE A 47 -2.92 -0.84 -1.73
CA PHE A 47 -4.09 -0.96 -2.59
C PHE A 47 -4.84 0.34 -2.80
N LEU A 48 -4.16 1.50 -2.94
CA LEU A 48 -4.81 2.81 -3.04
C LEU A 48 -5.83 2.90 -4.20
N ASP A 49 -5.66 2.09 -5.23
CA ASP A 49 -6.49 1.97 -6.42
C ASP A 49 -7.69 1.01 -6.28
N VAL A 50 -7.70 0.13 -5.26
CA VAL A 50 -8.80 -0.81 -5.07
C VAL A 50 -10.09 -0.06 -4.72
N PRO A 51 -11.20 -0.28 -5.46
CA PRO A 51 -12.45 0.44 -5.23
C PRO A 51 -13.02 0.21 -3.83
N LEU A 52 -13.59 1.27 -3.25
CA LEU A 52 -14.21 1.27 -1.92
C LEU A 52 -15.27 0.17 -1.70
N ALA A 53 -15.91 -0.32 -2.76
CA ALA A 53 -16.91 -1.39 -2.70
C ALA A 53 -16.31 -2.76 -2.33
N TYR A 54 -15.01 -2.97 -2.57
CA TYR A 54 -14.32 -4.23 -2.31
C TYR A 54 -13.34 -4.16 -1.13
N ARG A 55 -13.24 -3.01 -0.46
CA ARG A 55 -12.43 -2.84 0.75
C ARG A 55 -13.16 -3.27 2.01
N ALA A 56 -12.38 -3.69 3.01
CA ALA A 56 -12.88 -3.89 4.37
C ALA A 56 -13.51 -2.60 4.92
N ARG A 57 -14.58 -2.72 5.74
CA ARG A 57 -15.32 -1.55 6.27
C ARG A 57 -14.45 -0.58 7.08
N GLY A 58 -13.40 -1.06 7.73
CA GLY A 58 -12.47 -0.24 8.53
C GLY A 58 -11.49 0.60 7.71
N LEU A 59 -11.26 0.25 6.43
CA LEU A 59 -10.27 0.90 5.57
C LEU A 59 -10.95 1.92 4.65
N ARG A 60 -11.39 3.03 5.25
CA ARG A 60 -12.05 4.15 4.54
C ARG A 60 -11.20 5.41 4.46
N VAL A 61 -10.11 5.45 5.23
CA VAL A 61 -9.21 6.59 5.38
C VAL A 61 -7.77 6.06 5.41
N VAL A 62 -6.85 6.80 4.80
CA VAL A 62 -5.39 6.60 4.91
C VAL A 62 -4.75 7.95 5.16
N ALA A 63 -3.77 8.03 6.07
CA ALA A 63 -3.12 9.30 6.42
C ALA A 63 -4.09 10.43 6.86
N GLY A 64 -5.26 10.08 7.42
CA GLY A 64 -6.32 11.06 7.73
C GLY A 64 -7.09 11.59 6.51
N ILE A 65 -6.86 11.02 5.33
CA ILE A 65 -7.47 11.38 4.05
C ILE A 65 -8.48 10.29 3.65
N PRO A 66 -9.75 10.61 3.39
CA PRO A 66 -10.69 9.65 2.83
C PRO A 66 -10.19 9.13 1.48
N TYR A 67 -10.32 7.83 1.19
CA TYR A 67 -9.87 7.26 -0.10
C TYR A 67 -10.50 7.95 -1.31
N ALA A 68 -11.72 8.48 -1.18
CA ALA A 68 -12.38 9.24 -2.24
C ALA A 68 -11.66 10.56 -2.61
N GLY A 69 -10.74 11.04 -1.76
CA GLY A 69 -9.90 12.21 -1.99
C GLY A 69 -8.50 11.88 -2.53
N LEU A 70 -8.17 10.61 -2.74
CA LEU A 70 -6.91 10.20 -3.36
C LEU A 70 -7.01 10.26 -4.88
N ASP A 71 -5.85 10.44 -5.50
CA ASP A 71 -5.66 10.42 -6.94
C ASP A 71 -4.35 9.68 -7.26
N ALA A 72 -4.07 9.47 -8.55
CA ALA A 72 -2.88 8.75 -9.00
C ALA A 72 -1.55 9.34 -8.47
N PHE A 73 -1.49 10.62 -8.10
CA PHE A 73 -0.27 11.20 -7.55
C PHE A 73 0.02 10.74 -6.12
N HIS A 74 -0.99 10.29 -5.36
CA HIS A 74 -0.76 9.70 -4.04
C HIS A 74 -0.03 8.36 -4.16
N GLU A 75 -0.36 7.55 -5.18
CA GLU A 75 0.40 6.34 -5.49
C GLU A 75 1.84 6.69 -5.90
N LEU A 76 2.04 7.69 -6.77
CA LEU A 76 3.40 8.11 -7.15
C LEU A 76 4.24 8.59 -5.97
N ILE A 77 3.64 9.31 -5.02
CA ILE A 77 4.30 9.71 -3.77
C ILE A 77 4.69 8.48 -2.94
N LEU A 78 3.79 7.51 -2.80
CA LEU A 78 4.07 6.27 -2.07
C LEU A 78 5.24 5.53 -2.73
N MET A 79 5.21 5.37 -4.06
CA MET A 79 6.26 4.70 -4.81
C MET A 79 7.62 5.42 -4.70
N ASP A 80 7.64 6.76 -4.78
CA ASP A 80 8.87 7.55 -4.65
C ASP A 80 9.51 7.35 -3.27
N GLU A 81 8.73 7.45 -2.19
CA GLU A 81 9.25 7.24 -0.84
C GLU A 81 9.71 5.79 -0.59
N MET A 82 8.99 4.81 -1.13
CA MET A 82 9.39 3.41 -1.05
C MET A 82 10.68 3.12 -1.82
N ALA A 83 10.92 3.81 -2.94
CA ALA A 83 12.14 3.67 -3.75
C ALA A 83 13.40 4.21 -3.05
N ARG A 84 13.26 4.98 -1.97
CA ARG A 84 14.38 5.47 -1.14
C ARG A 84 14.93 4.39 -0.21
N LEU A 85 14.23 3.28 -0.02
CA LEU A 85 14.70 2.19 0.81
C LEU A 85 15.89 1.48 0.13
N PRO A 86 16.99 1.20 0.86
CA PRO A 86 18.10 0.41 0.35
C PRO A 86 17.76 -1.09 0.37
N SER A 87 16.59 -1.47 -0.16
CA SER A 87 16.10 -2.84 -0.18
C SER A 87 15.06 -3.05 -1.27
N CYS A 88 15.27 -4.06 -2.11
CA CYS A 88 14.30 -4.51 -3.10
C CYS A 88 13.19 -5.35 -2.47
N VAL A 89 13.43 -5.97 -1.31
CA VAL A 89 12.43 -6.76 -0.57
C VAL A 89 11.18 -5.95 -0.20
N ALA A 90 11.29 -4.62 -0.12
CA ALA A 90 10.14 -3.73 0.12
C ALA A 90 9.06 -3.83 -0.97
N ILE A 91 9.39 -4.31 -2.19
CA ILE A 91 8.40 -4.60 -3.24
C ILE A 91 7.38 -5.65 -2.82
N ALA A 92 7.73 -6.53 -1.87
CA ALA A 92 6.80 -7.51 -1.33
C ALA A 92 5.65 -6.88 -0.52
N LEU A 93 5.77 -5.59 -0.16
CA LEU A 93 4.72 -4.82 0.52
C LEU A 93 3.78 -4.12 -0.47
N THR A 94 4.27 -3.71 -1.64
CA THR A 94 3.54 -2.84 -2.60
C THR A 94 3.23 -3.51 -3.94
N GLY A 95 3.88 -4.63 -4.26
CA GLY A 95 3.83 -5.26 -5.58
C GLY A 95 2.42 -5.71 -5.98
N THR A 96 1.60 -6.12 -5.01
CA THR A 96 0.21 -6.50 -5.30
C THR A 96 -0.64 -5.32 -5.73
N SER A 97 -0.37 -4.08 -5.26
CA SER A 97 -1.14 -2.89 -5.65
C SER A 97 -0.92 -2.53 -7.12
N ASN A 98 0.31 -2.69 -7.63
CA ASN A 98 0.67 -2.26 -8.98
C ASN A 98 0.69 -3.37 -10.03
N VAL A 99 0.71 -4.63 -9.61
CA VAL A 99 0.83 -5.79 -10.51
C VAL A 99 -0.31 -6.79 -10.29
N GLY A 100 -0.53 -7.21 -9.04
CA GLY A 100 -1.44 -8.32 -8.75
C GLY A 100 -2.93 -7.96 -8.80
N ALA A 101 -3.31 -6.82 -8.23
CA ALA A 101 -4.70 -6.40 -8.10
C ALA A 101 -5.25 -5.78 -9.39
N VAL A 102 -4.41 -5.04 -10.13
CA VAL A 102 -4.75 -4.32 -11.36
C VAL A 102 -5.57 -5.17 -12.36
N PRO A 103 -5.15 -6.39 -12.78
CA PRO A 103 -5.95 -7.18 -13.72
C PRO A 103 -7.31 -7.59 -13.16
N VAL A 104 -7.41 -7.85 -11.85
CA VAL A 104 -8.68 -8.19 -11.20
C VAL A 104 -9.61 -6.98 -11.13
N VAL A 105 -9.08 -5.80 -10.78
CA VAL A 105 -9.84 -4.55 -10.70
C VAL A 105 -10.40 -4.16 -12.06
N HIS A 106 -9.59 -4.23 -13.12
CA HIS A 106 -9.97 -3.71 -14.44
C HIS A 106 -10.64 -4.75 -15.36
N ALA A 107 -10.23 -6.01 -15.30
CA ALA A 107 -10.70 -7.05 -16.24
C ALA A 107 -11.45 -8.20 -15.55
N GLY A 108 -11.47 -8.25 -14.21
CA GLY A 108 -12.18 -9.30 -13.47
C GLY A 108 -13.70 -9.20 -13.60
N THR A 109 -14.39 -10.33 -13.49
CA THR A 109 -15.84 -10.35 -13.32
C THR A 109 -16.23 -9.85 -11.92
N GLU A 110 -17.50 -9.50 -11.72
CA GLU A 110 -17.96 -9.07 -10.39
C GLU A 110 -17.83 -10.18 -9.33
N GLU A 111 -18.01 -11.43 -9.72
CA GLU A 111 -17.79 -12.59 -8.85
C GLU A 111 -16.31 -12.69 -8.44
N GLN A 112 -15.39 -12.51 -9.39
CA GLN A 112 -13.95 -12.52 -9.12
C GLN A 112 -13.53 -11.38 -8.19
N LYS A 113 -14.00 -10.16 -8.47
CA LYS A 113 -13.70 -8.98 -7.62
C LYS A 113 -14.21 -9.17 -6.20
N ARG A 114 -15.47 -9.61 -6.03
CA ARG A 114 -16.05 -9.85 -4.70
C ARG A 114 -15.38 -10.99 -3.94
N ARG A 115 -14.85 -11.98 -4.65
CA ARG A 115 -14.15 -13.12 -4.03
C ARG A 115 -12.71 -12.78 -3.64
N TRP A 116 -11.98 -12.05 -4.47
CA TRP A 116 -10.52 -11.92 -4.33
C TRP A 116 -10.07 -10.60 -3.70
N LEU A 117 -10.68 -9.46 -4.07
CA LEU A 117 -10.21 -8.15 -3.61
C LEU A 117 -10.38 -7.94 -2.09
N PRO A 118 -11.46 -8.40 -1.42
CA PRO A 118 -11.57 -8.24 0.03
C PRO A 118 -10.48 -8.97 0.82
N GLY A 119 -9.96 -10.09 0.29
CA GLY A 119 -8.92 -10.89 0.94
C GLY A 119 -7.52 -10.27 0.85
N LEU A 120 -7.36 -9.16 0.11
CA LEU A 120 -6.09 -8.44 0.04
C LEU A 120 -5.72 -7.78 1.38
N PHE A 121 -6.72 -7.46 2.22
CA PHE A 121 -6.56 -6.68 3.45
C PHE A 121 -6.46 -7.54 4.72
N THR A 122 -6.23 -8.85 4.60
CA THR A 122 -6.27 -9.83 5.72
C THR A 122 -5.20 -10.90 5.65
#